data_AF-A0A8K0GGT8-F1
#
_entry.id   AF-A0A8K0GGT8-F1
#
_cell.length_a   1.000
_cell.length_b   1.000
_cell.length_c   1.000
_cell.angle_alpha   90.00
_cell.angle_beta   90.00
_cell.angle_gamma   90.00
#
_symmetry.space_group_name_H-M   'P 1'
#
loop_
_entity.id
_entity.type
_entity.pdbx_description
1 polymer ?
#
loop_
_entity_poly.entity_id
_entity_poly.type
_entity_poly.pdbx_seq_one_letter_code
_entity_poly.pdbx_strand_id
1 'polypeptide(L)'
;MEHGITTMNELAQSPLPMICSEEMKALIIEHFSNNSVFSKVLKKIVIQTPIDLTHNLKNIARFKNCSTIIGKAALLYVFPKFKPLVNLIEHNTGVLEFELSFAVKKGHYLLTILNKYCRRLMEGGIYVKLFSDATAAYSNEEIVHETRAFAFGIYHLNGLFILWAMGVLLASVIFILEIYLHYCLN
;
A
#
# COMPACT_ATOMS: atom_id res chain seq x y z
N MET A 1 -10.45 -1.00 -17.20
CA MET A 1 -9.44 -0.76 -16.15
C MET A 1 -10.15 -0.03 -15.03
N GLU A 2 -10.19 -0.58 -13.83
CA GLU A 2 -10.71 0.13 -12.66
C GLU A 2 -9.70 1.22 -12.28
N HIS A 3 -10.17 2.46 -12.19
CA HIS A 3 -9.34 3.57 -11.69
C HIS A 3 -9.16 3.40 -10.18
N GLY A 4 -7.91 3.37 -9.71
CA GLY A 4 -7.60 3.30 -8.29
C GLY A 4 -8.05 4.58 -7.57
N ILE A 5 -8.48 4.46 -6.32
CA ILE A 5 -8.81 5.61 -5.49
C ILE A 5 -7.53 6.35 -5.13
N THR A 6 -7.47 7.64 -5.43
CA THR A 6 -6.30 8.50 -5.20
C THR A 6 -6.55 9.61 -4.19
N THR A 7 -7.81 9.94 -3.92
CA THR A 7 -8.17 11.02 -2.99
C THR A 7 -9.09 10.56 -1.85
N MET A 8 -9.01 11.26 -0.71
CA MET A 8 -9.94 11.01 0.42
C MET A 8 -11.40 11.27 0.05
N ASN A 9 -11.67 12.18 -0.90
CA ASN A 9 -13.02 12.44 -1.40
C ASN A 9 -13.57 11.26 -2.19
N GLU A 10 -12.75 10.66 -3.06
CA GLU A 10 -13.12 9.43 -3.77
C GLU A 10 -13.35 8.28 -2.78
N LEU A 11 -12.50 8.14 -1.76
CA LEU A 11 -12.70 7.13 -0.71
C LEU A 11 -14.02 7.35 0.04
N ALA A 12 -14.33 8.59 0.38
CA ALA A 12 -15.58 8.99 1.03
C ALA A 12 -16.83 8.75 0.15
N GLN A 13 -16.69 8.66 -1.16
CA GLN A 13 -17.78 8.34 -2.09
C GLN A 13 -17.82 6.86 -2.49
N SER A 14 -16.70 6.14 -2.39
CA SER A 14 -16.60 4.73 -2.79
C SER A 14 -17.42 3.78 -1.91
N PRO A 15 -17.83 2.59 -2.40
CA PRO A 15 -18.47 1.59 -1.54
C PRO A 15 -17.48 0.83 -0.64
N LEU A 16 -16.18 1.19 -0.65
CA LEU A 16 -15.17 0.41 0.05
C LEU A 16 -15.30 0.53 1.57
N PRO A 17 -15.37 -0.60 2.29
CA PRO A 17 -15.27 -0.60 3.75
C PRO A 17 -13.87 -0.16 4.20
N MET A 18 -13.83 0.46 5.37
CA MET A 18 -12.59 0.82 6.05
C MET A 18 -12.41 -0.06 7.27
N ILE A 19 -11.32 -0.83 7.31
CA ILE A 19 -11.00 -1.70 8.44
C ILE A 19 -10.06 -0.92 9.37
N CYS A 20 -10.45 -0.76 10.63
CA CYS A 20 -9.57 -0.20 11.66
C CYS A 20 -9.91 -0.75 13.04
N SER A 21 -9.04 -0.49 14.01
CA SER A 21 -9.28 -0.86 15.41
C SER A 21 -10.21 0.14 16.09
N GLU A 22 -10.84 -0.27 17.20
CA GLU A 22 -11.70 0.62 17.98
C GLU A 22 -10.95 1.85 18.48
N GLU A 23 -9.69 1.69 18.90
CA GLU A 23 -8.87 2.79 19.38
C GLU A 23 -8.62 3.81 18.27
N MET A 24 -8.29 3.35 17.06
CA MET A 24 -8.09 4.22 15.91
C MET A 24 -9.39 4.94 15.52
N LYS A 25 -10.53 4.24 15.57
CA LYS A 25 -11.84 4.84 15.32
C LYS A 25 -12.15 5.95 16.33
N ALA A 26 -11.93 5.71 17.62
CA ALA A 26 -12.14 6.70 18.67
C ALA A 26 -11.27 7.96 18.45
N LEU A 27 -9.99 7.77 18.11
CA LEU A 27 -9.07 8.87 17.81
C LEU A 27 -9.51 9.72 16.61
N ILE A 28 -9.99 9.08 15.54
CA ILE A 28 -10.49 9.78 14.36
C ILE A 28 -11.75 10.58 14.70
N ILE A 29 -12.66 10.02 15.51
CA ILE A 29 -13.87 10.73 15.94
C ILE A 29 -13.49 11.97 16.76
N GLU A 30 -12.55 11.84 17.69
CA GLU A 30 -12.09 12.94 18.54
C GLU A 30 -11.51 14.10 17.70
N HIS A 31 -10.63 13.78 16.74
CA HIS A 31 -9.89 14.79 15.97
C HIS A 31 -10.62 15.31 14.73
N PHE A 32 -11.56 14.54 14.14
CA PHE A 32 -12.21 14.86 12.86
C PHE A 32 -13.72 14.95 12.91
N SER A 33 -14.31 15.05 14.11
CA SER A 33 -15.76 15.21 14.32
C SER A 33 -16.39 16.30 13.43
N ASN A 34 -15.68 17.40 13.18
CA ASN A 34 -16.16 18.53 12.39
C ASN A 34 -15.92 18.42 10.86
N ASN A 35 -15.26 17.36 10.38
CA ASN A 35 -14.93 17.21 8.97
C ASN A 35 -15.98 16.37 8.22
N SER A 36 -16.62 16.98 7.22
CA SER A 36 -17.70 16.35 6.44
C SER A 36 -17.23 15.14 5.61
N VAL A 37 -15.95 15.09 5.22
CA VAL A 37 -15.36 13.95 4.50
C VAL A 37 -15.12 12.79 5.47
N PHE A 38 -14.51 13.07 6.62
CA PHE A 38 -14.25 12.03 7.64
C PHE A 38 -15.54 11.48 8.23
N SER A 39 -16.58 12.28 8.44
CA SER A 39 -17.87 11.75 8.90
C SER A 39 -18.50 10.74 7.92
N LYS A 40 -18.27 10.90 6.61
CA LYS A 40 -18.69 9.90 5.60
C LYS A 40 -17.82 8.64 5.64
N VAL A 41 -16.51 8.80 5.86
CA VAL A 41 -15.57 7.68 6.00
C VAL A 41 -15.85 6.88 7.27
N LEU A 42 -16.11 7.55 8.40
CA LEU A 42 -16.44 6.95 9.69
C LEU A 42 -17.66 6.02 9.61
N LYS A 43 -18.66 6.35 8.79
CA LYS A 43 -19.85 5.51 8.56
C LYS A 43 -19.54 4.18 7.87
N LYS A 44 -18.37 4.04 7.24
CA LYS A 44 -17.92 2.84 6.52
C LYS A 44 -16.93 2.01 7.32
N ILE A 45 -16.64 2.42 8.56
CA ILE A 45 -15.69 1.72 9.40
C ILE A 45 -16.29 0.39 9.85
N VAL A 46 -15.61 -0.69 9.50
CA VAL A 46 -15.85 -2.03 10.00
C VAL A 46 -14.76 -2.29 11.04
N ILE A 47 -15.18 -2.39 12.30
CA ILE A 47 -14.28 -2.74 13.39
C ILE A 47 -13.91 -4.21 13.27
N GLN A 48 -12.62 -4.51 13.36
CA GLN A 48 -12.12 -5.88 13.59
C GLN A 48 -11.30 -5.91 14.87
N THR A 49 -11.34 -7.02 15.60
CA THR A 49 -10.50 -7.28 16.76
C THR A 49 -10.12 -8.76 16.78
N PRO A 50 -8.87 -9.14 17.14
CA PRO A 50 -7.69 -8.28 17.32
C PRO A 50 -7.08 -7.86 15.98
N ILE A 51 -6.61 -6.62 15.89
CA ILE A 51 -5.94 -6.11 14.69
C ILE A 51 -4.47 -5.92 14.99
N ASP A 52 -3.65 -6.77 14.40
CA ASP A 52 -2.27 -6.40 14.08
C ASP A 52 -2.31 -5.55 12.80
N LEU A 53 -1.62 -4.42 12.80
CA LEU A 53 -1.40 -3.57 11.62
C LEU A 53 -0.90 -4.39 10.43
N THR A 54 0.00 -5.35 10.68
CA THR A 54 0.54 -6.25 9.65
C THR A 54 -0.56 -7.12 9.05
N HIS A 55 -1.51 -7.56 9.88
CA HIS A 55 -2.66 -8.35 9.44
C HIS A 55 -3.60 -7.51 8.56
N ASN A 56 -3.85 -6.24 8.92
CA ASN A 56 -4.65 -5.33 8.08
C ASN A 56 -4.02 -5.09 6.72
N LEU A 57 -2.71 -4.81 6.68
CA LEU A 57 -2.01 -4.59 5.42
C LEU A 57 -1.95 -5.87 4.56
N LYS A 58 -1.77 -7.04 5.17
CA LYS A 58 -1.90 -8.33 4.46
C LYS A 58 -3.30 -8.55 3.90
N ASN A 59 -4.33 -8.15 4.65
CA ASN A 59 -5.72 -8.27 4.19
C ASN A 59 -6.00 -7.33 3.02
N ILE A 60 -5.52 -6.09 3.04
CA ILE A 60 -5.67 -5.17 1.89
C ILE A 60 -4.89 -5.69 0.68
N ALA A 61 -3.67 -6.20 0.90
CA ALA A 61 -2.87 -6.77 -0.17
C ALA A 61 -3.52 -8.02 -0.80
N ARG A 62 -4.34 -8.77 -0.05
CA ARG A 62 -5.06 -9.97 -0.52
C ARG A 62 -6.45 -9.64 -1.08
N PHE A 63 -7.17 -8.71 -0.46
CA PHE A 63 -8.54 -8.35 -0.80
C PHE A 63 -8.54 -6.93 -1.37
N LYS A 64 -8.82 -6.81 -2.67
CA LYS A 64 -8.82 -5.53 -3.40
C LYS A 64 -9.89 -4.53 -2.95
N ASN A 65 -10.78 -4.93 -2.03
CA ASN A 65 -12.03 -4.24 -1.76
C ASN A 65 -12.10 -3.68 -0.32
N CYS A 66 -10.98 -3.30 0.26
CA CYS A 66 -10.97 -2.65 1.57
C CYS A 66 -9.88 -1.59 1.68
N SER A 67 -10.05 -0.69 2.64
CA SER A 67 -9.10 0.35 3.00
C SER A 67 -8.76 0.27 4.49
N THR A 68 -7.65 0.86 4.92
CA THR A 68 -7.33 1.02 6.35
C THR A 68 -6.65 2.37 6.56
N ILE A 69 -6.60 2.80 7.83
CA ILE A 69 -5.84 3.97 8.25
C ILE A 69 -4.63 3.46 9.03
N ILE A 70 -3.46 3.95 8.65
CA ILE A 70 -2.20 3.64 9.32
C ILE A 70 -1.59 4.92 9.90
N GLY A 71 -0.90 4.81 11.02
CA GLY A 71 -0.12 5.91 11.57
C GLY A 71 1.11 6.21 10.70
N LYS A 72 1.61 7.44 10.76
CA LYS A 72 2.81 7.86 9.99
C LYS A 72 4.04 7.01 10.31
N ALA A 73 4.21 6.56 11.55
CA ALA A 73 5.30 5.65 11.92
C ALA A 73 5.20 4.30 11.17
N ALA A 74 3.99 3.74 11.05
CA ALA A 74 3.75 2.51 10.31
C ALA A 74 4.09 2.63 8.81
N LEU A 75 3.95 3.83 8.26
CA LEU A 75 4.34 4.15 6.88
C LEU A 75 5.86 4.01 6.69
N LEU A 76 6.67 4.31 7.70
CA LEU A 76 8.12 4.17 7.63
C LEU A 76 8.57 2.71 7.81
N TYR A 77 7.97 1.97 8.74
CA TYR A 77 8.47 0.64 9.14
C TYR A 77 7.81 -0.55 8.46
N VAL A 78 6.52 -0.44 8.10
CA VAL A 78 5.70 -1.59 7.65
C VAL A 78 5.25 -1.42 6.21
N PHE A 79 4.83 -0.22 5.81
CA PHE A 79 4.33 0.04 4.47
C PHE A 79 5.30 -0.27 3.32
N PRO A 80 6.63 -0.10 3.41
CA PRO A 80 7.53 -0.41 2.29
C PRO A 80 7.42 -1.86 1.81
N LYS A 81 7.13 -2.80 2.73
CA LYS A 81 6.90 -4.22 2.41
C LYS A 81 5.61 -4.48 1.62
N PHE A 82 4.65 -3.54 1.68
CA PHE A 82 3.34 -3.64 1.06
C PHE A 82 3.11 -2.61 -0.06
N LYS A 83 4.04 -1.66 -0.26
CA LYS A 83 4.00 -0.62 -1.30
C LYS A 83 3.62 -1.14 -2.70
N PRO A 84 4.15 -2.28 -3.21
CA PRO A 84 3.77 -2.75 -4.55
C PRO A 84 2.33 -3.31 -4.63
N LEU A 85 1.67 -3.51 -3.49
CA LEU A 85 0.37 -4.17 -3.38
C LEU A 85 -0.74 -3.23 -2.87
N VAL A 86 -0.39 -2.05 -2.36
CA VAL A 86 -1.31 -1.14 -1.69
C VAL A 86 -1.09 0.29 -2.18
N ASN A 87 -2.17 0.96 -2.58
CA ASN A 87 -2.12 2.39 -2.90
C ASN A 87 -2.18 3.22 -1.62
N LEU A 88 -1.27 4.20 -1.52
CA LEU A 88 -1.26 5.17 -0.44
C LEU A 88 -2.01 6.43 -0.87
N ILE A 89 -2.97 6.87 -0.06
CA ILE A 89 -3.62 8.16 -0.19
C ILE A 89 -3.02 9.07 0.89
N GLU A 90 -2.06 9.91 0.51
CA GLU A 90 -1.51 10.91 1.43
C GLU A 90 -2.44 12.12 1.49
N HIS A 91 -2.86 12.47 2.71
CA HIS A 91 -3.55 13.74 2.96
C HIS A 91 -2.53 14.71 3.58
N ASN A 92 -2.38 15.90 2.98
CA ASN A 92 -1.37 16.91 3.37
C ASN A 92 -1.41 17.33 4.84
N THR A 93 -2.57 17.20 5.47
CA THR A 93 -2.69 17.26 6.93
C THR A 93 -2.58 15.82 7.44
N GLY A 94 -1.41 15.44 7.96
CA GLY A 94 -1.28 14.18 8.69
C GLY A 94 -2.46 14.02 9.64
N VAL A 95 -3.21 12.92 9.48
CA VAL A 95 -4.51 12.76 10.15
C VAL A 95 -4.32 12.71 11.67
N LEU A 96 -3.19 12.22 12.18
CA LEU A 96 -2.81 12.43 13.58
C LEU A 96 -1.29 12.57 13.67
N GLU A 97 -0.82 13.63 14.34
CA GLU A 97 0.55 13.68 14.85
C GLU A 97 0.58 12.86 16.15
N PHE A 98 1.30 11.73 16.12
CA PHE A 98 1.49 10.91 17.30
C PHE A 98 2.74 11.37 18.05
N GLU A 99 2.57 11.83 19.29
CA GLU A 99 3.67 12.09 20.21
C GLU A 99 3.97 10.81 21.01
N LEU A 100 5.21 10.31 20.92
CA LEU A 100 5.68 9.21 21.74
C LEU A 100 6.11 9.77 23.11
N SER A 101 5.28 9.52 24.12
CA SER A 101 5.48 10.02 25.48
C SER A 101 5.67 8.89 26.47
N PHE A 102 6.57 9.09 27.44
CA PHE A 102 6.73 8.17 28.56
C PHE A 102 5.65 8.44 29.62
N ALA A 103 4.82 7.44 29.92
CA ALA A 103 3.87 7.52 31.01
C ALA A 103 4.47 6.97 32.31
N VAL A 104 4.40 7.74 33.39
CA VAL A 104 4.84 7.34 34.74
C VAL A 104 3.78 7.76 35.75
N LYS A 105 3.70 7.01 36.86
CA LYS A 105 2.74 7.28 37.93
C LYS A 105 2.89 8.73 38.44
N LYS A 106 1.77 9.39 38.72
CA LYS A 106 1.75 10.78 39.22
C LYS A 106 2.61 10.90 40.49
N GLY A 107 3.51 11.88 40.52
CA GLY A 107 4.44 12.13 41.62
C GLY A 107 5.70 11.27 41.63
N HIS A 108 5.90 10.39 40.63
CA HIS A 108 7.09 9.54 40.56
C HIS A 108 8.33 10.34 40.10
N TYR A 109 9.45 10.21 40.81
CA TYR A 109 10.71 10.92 40.53
C TYR A 109 11.30 10.62 39.15
N LEU A 110 11.00 9.44 38.59
CA LEU A 110 11.45 9.04 37.24
C LEU A 110 10.99 10.00 36.15
N LEU A 111 9.85 10.69 36.30
CA LEU A 111 9.39 11.64 35.28
C LEU A 111 10.44 12.74 35.02
N THR A 112 10.97 13.32 36.09
CA THR A 112 11.98 14.38 36.00
C THR A 112 13.27 13.86 35.38
N ILE A 113 13.67 12.64 35.72
CA ILE A 113 14.87 11.99 35.17
C ILE A 113 14.68 11.73 33.67
N LEU A 114 13.57 11.10 33.27
CA LEU A 114 13.25 10.80 31.88
C LEU A 114 13.16 12.06 31.03
N ASN A 115 12.49 13.11 31.52
CA ASN A 115 12.40 14.39 30.81
C ASN A 115 13.79 15.01 30.58
N LYS A 116 14.67 14.95 31.58
CA LYS A 116 16.05 15.45 31.45
C LYS A 116 16.85 14.64 30.43
N TYR A 117 16.69 13.31 30.41
CA TYR A 117 17.34 12.46 29.41
C TYR A 117 16.79 12.71 28.00
N CYS A 118 15.47 12.76 27.83
CA CYS A 118 14.84 13.02 26.52
C CYS A 118 15.30 14.38 25.97
N ARG A 119 15.35 15.41 26.82
CA ARG A 119 15.85 16.72 26.43
C ARG A 119 17.31 16.66 25.97
N ARG A 120 18.19 15.95 26.70
CA ARG A 120 19.59 15.76 26.29
C ARG A 120 19.73 14.97 24.98
N LEU A 121 18.87 13.98 24.75
CA LEU A 121 18.86 13.21 23.49
C LEU A 121 18.42 14.09 22.31
N MET A 122 17.44 14.97 22.52
CA MET A 122 17.01 15.94 21.50
C MET A 122 18.08 17.01 21.25
N GLU A 123 18.61 17.63 22.30
CA GLU A 123 19.66 18.66 22.23
C GLU A 123 20.96 18.10 21.61
N GLY A 124 21.29 16.84 21.89
CA GLY A 124 22.42 16.14 21.30
C GLY A 124 22.21 15.70 19.84
N GLY A 125 21.05 15.97 19.24
CA GLY A 125 20.73 15.58 17.87
C GLY A 125 20.58 14.08 17.63
N ILE A 126 20.62 13.26 18.70
CA ILE A 126 20.56 11.80 18.61
C ILE A 126 19.22 11.36 18.01
N TYR A 127 18.13 12.03 18.38
CA TYR A 127 16.81 11.75 17.82
C TYR A 127 16.76 11.99 16.30
N VAL A 128 17.29 13.14 15.84
CA VAL A 128 17.33 13.50 14.42
C VAL A 128 18.18 12.50 13.65
N LYS A 129 19.33 12.10 14.20
CA LYS A 129 20.19 11.08 13.60
C LYS A 129 19.51 9.71 13.53
N LEU A 130 18.91 9.23 14.61
CA LEU A 130 18.18 7.95 14.63
C LEU A 130 17.04 7.94 13.62
N PHE A 131 16.28 9.04 13.54
CA PHE A 131 15.20 9.17 12.57
C PHE A 131 15.73 9.19 11.14
N SER A 132 16.78 9.97 10.87
CA SER A 132 17.43 10.05 9.56
C SER A 132 18.03 8.71 9.14
N ASP A 133 18.73 8.01 10.04
CA ASP A 133 19.35 6.71 9.78
C ASP A 133 18.28 5.65 9.49
N ALA A 134 17.18 5.65 10.25
CA ALA A 134 16.02 4.80 9.98
C ALA A 134 15.45 5.12 8.59
N THR A 135 15.14 6.38 8.29
CA THR A 135 14.59 6.76 6.98
C THR A 135 15.53 6.45 5.82
N ALA A 136 16.85 6.64 5.99
CA ALA A 136 17.85 6.43 4.97
C ALA A 136 18.03 4.95 4.64
N ALA A 137 18.04 4.09 5.67
CA ALA A 137 18.04 2.63 5.48
C ALA A 137 16.87 2.16 4.60
N TYR A 138 15.69 2.77 4.75
CA TYR A 138 14.52 2.44 3.93
C TYR A 138 14.59 3.04 2.52
N SER A 139 15.05 4.30 2.36
CA SER A 139 15.18 4.91 1.03
C SER A 139 16.18 4.19 0.13
N ASN A 140 17.23 3.61 0.70
CA ASN A 140 18.23 2.85 -0.06
C ASN A 140 17.68 1.49 -0.54
N GLU A 141 16.74 0.87 0.18
CA GLU A 141 15.99 -0.30 -0.35
C GLU A 141 15.06 0.11 -1.51
N GLU A 142 14.56 1.33 -1.50
CA GLU A 142 13.65 1.89 -2.51
C GLU A 142 14.35 2.10 -3.87
N ILE A 143 15.58 2.63 -3.86
CA ILE A 143 16.37 2.89 -5.09
C ILE A 143 16.70 1.58 -5.83
N VAL A 144 16.89 0.47 -5.11
CA VAL A 144 17.17 -0.84 -5.72
C VAL A 144 15.93 -1.40 -6.47
N HIS A 145 14.72 -0.99 -6.09
CA HIS A 145 13.48 -1.47 -6.70
C HIS A 145 12.91 -0.57 -7.80
N GLU A 146 13.28 0.71 -7.86
CA GLU A 146 12.75 1.66 -8.85
C GLU A 146 13.49 1.66 -10.19
N THR A 147 14.70 1.11 -10.28
CA THR A 147 15.31 0.74 -11.58
C THR A 147 14.66 -0.52 -12.13
N ARG A 148 13.35 -0.50 -12.37
CA ARG A 148 12.68 -1.47 -13.23
C ARG A 148 13.08 -1.18 -14.66
N ALA A 149 14.24 -1.70 -15.06
CA ALA A 149 14.50 -1.94 -16.47
C ALA A 149 13.31 -2.77 -16.99
N PHE A 150 12.60 -2.23 -17.98
CA PHE A 150 11.50 -2.95 -18.62
C PHE A 150 12.08 -4.19 -19.30
N ALA A 151 12.00 -5.33 -18.63
CA ALA A 151 12.43 -6.60 -19.17
C ALA A 151 11.27 -7.17 -19.99
N PHE A 152 11.48 -7.36 -21.30
CA PHE A 152 10.52 -8.03 -22.16
C PHE A 152 10.34 -9.48 -21.68
N GLY A 153 9.19 -9.78 -21.09
CA GLY A 153 8.80 -11.15 -20.74
C GLY A 153 8.28 -11.90 -21.97
N ILE A 154 8.36 -13.24 -21.94
CA ILE A 154 7.85 -14.13 -23.00
C ILE A 154 6.35 -13.85 -23.30
N TYR A 155 5.58 -13.43 -22.29
CA TYR A 155 4.17 -13.07 -22.45
C TYR A 155 3.93 -11.92 -23.45
N HIS A 156 4.89 -11.00 -23.60
CA HIS A 156 4.78 -9.91 -24.57
C HIS A 156 4.99 -10.38 -26.02
N LEU A 157 5.62 -11.55 -26.21
CA LEU A 157 5.81 -12.18 -27.53
C LEU A 157 4.70 -13.17 -27.88
N ASN A 158 3.74 -13.40 -26.97
CA ASN A 158 2.72 -14.44 -27.14
C ASN A 158 1.85 -14.21 -28.40
N GLY A 159 1.53 -12.95 -28.71
CA GLY A 159 0.81 -12.60 -29.94
C GLY A 159 1.57 -13.00 -31.21
N LEU A 160 2.89 -12.87 -31.22
CA LEU A 160 3.74 -13.26 -32.35
C LEU A 160 3.79 -14.78 -32.52
N PHE A 161 3.88 -15.52 -31.41
CA PHE A 161 3.83 -16.99 -31.44
C PHE A 161 2.49 -17.53 -31.90
N ILE A 162 1.38 -16.92 -31.45
CA ILE A 162 0.02 -17.31 -31.89
C ILE A 162 -0.13 -17.05 -33.40
N LEU A 163 0.30 -15.88 -33.88
CA LEU A 163 0.20 -15.52 -35.29
C LEU A 163 1.05 -16.46 -36.17
N TRP A 164 2.26 -16.80 -35.71
CA TRP A 164 3.11 -17.79 -36.39
C TRP A 164 2.45 -19.18 -36.44
N ALA A 165 1.92 -19.66 -35.31
CA ALA A 165 1.25 -20.96 -35.25
C ALA A 165 0.01 -21.02 -36.17
N MET A 166 -0.80 -19.96 -36.21
CA MET A 166 -1.94 -19.88 -37.13
C MET A 166 -1.48 -19.86 -38.60
N GLY A 167 -0.40 -19.14 -38.92
CA GLY A 167 0.17 -19.12 -40.26
C GLY A 167 0.62 -20.51 -40.72
N VAL A 168 1.30 -21.25 -39.86
CA VAL A 168 1.74 -22.63 -40.15
C VAL A 168 0.54 -23.57 -40.34
N LEU A 169 -0.48 -23.45 -39.50
CA LEU A 169 -1.72 -24.25 -39.63
C LEU A 169 -2.43 -23.96 -40.96
N LEU A 170 -2.58 -22.68 -41.31
CA LEU A 170 -3.24 -22.28 -42.55
C LEU A 170 -2.49 -22.80 -43.78
N ALA A 171 -1.15 -22.66 -43.79
CA ALA A 171 -0.31 -23.18 -44.86
C ALA A 171 -0.44 -24.70 -45.02
N SER A 172 -0.50 -25.43 -43.89
CA SER A 172 -0.69 -26.89 -43.89
C SER A 172 -2.06 -27.28 -44.49
N VAL A 173 -3.13 -26.56 -44.15
CA VAL A 173 -4.47 -26.79 -44.71
C VAL A 173 -4.49 -26.54 -46.22
N ILE A 174 -3.88 -25.43 -46.67
CA ILE A 174 -3.79 -25.09 -48.10
C ILE A 174 -3.03 -26.19 -48.85
N PHE A 175 -1.90 -26.66 -48.31
CA PHE A 175 -1.11 -27.72 -48.92
C PHE A 175 -1.88 -29.05 -49.04
N ILE A 176 -2.64 -29.43 -48.01
CA ILE A 176 -3.49 -30.63 -48.05
C ILE A 176 -4.59 -30.48 -49.12
N LEU A 177 -5.22 -29.32 -49.21
CA LEU A 177 -6.22 -29.03 -50.23
C LEU A 177 -5.64 -29.08 -51.64
N GLU A 178 -4.44 -28.53 -51.83
CA GLU A 178 -3.74 -28.57 -53.11
C GLU A 178 -3.45 -30.01 -53.55
N ILE A 179 -2.94 -30.84 -52.64
CA ILE A 179 -2.73 -32.27 -52.90
C ILE A 179 -4.04 -32.97 -53.28
N TYR A 180 -5.10 -32.74 -52.50
CA TYR A 180 -6.40 -33.37 -52.76
C TYR A 180 -6.96 -32.97 -54.13
N LEU A 181 -6.91 -31.67 -54.47
CA LEU A 181 -7.36 -31.18 -55.77
C LEU A 181 -6.51 -31.74 -56.91
N HIS A 182 -5.19 -31.83 -56.73
CA HIS A 182 -4.29 -32.41 -57.72
C HIS A 182 -4.63 -33.88 -58.02
N TYR A 183 -4.96 -34.69 -57.01
CA TYR A 183 -5.34 -36.09 -57.20
C TYR A 183 -6.78 -36.31 -57.70
N CYS A 184 -7.70 -35.36 -57.47
CA CYS A 184 -9.09 -35.50 -57.92
C CYS A 184 -9.35 -34.89 -59.30
N LEU A 185 -8.55 -33.91 -59.75
CA LEU A 185 -8.76 -33.17 -61.00
C LEU A 185 -7.77 -33.52 -62.11
N ASN A 186 -6.62 -34.13 -61.80
CA ASN A 186 -5.71 -34.75 -62.77
C ASN A 186 -5.80 -36.28 -62.68
#